data_AF-A0A067N0E6-F1
#
_entry.id   AF-A0A067N0E6-F1
#
_cell.length_a   1.000
_cell.length_b   1.000
_cell.length_c   1.000
_cell.angle_alpha   90.00
_cell.angle_beta   90.00
_cell.angle_gamma   90.00
#
_symmetry.space_group_name_H-M   'P 1'
#
loop_
_entity.id
_entity.type
_entity.pdbx_description
1 polymer ?
#
loop_
_entity_poly.entity_id
_entity_poly.type
_entity_poly.pdbx_seq_one_letter_code
_entity_poly.pdbx_strand_id
1 'polypeptide(L)'
;MACIECRTRKLKCDGERPRCARCVRRNRRHPGCSVCVYDDDLPETPHATPDPAAVSIEQAKMTDIALRRYDRYRGEHYDSRPSTSGAHDGTYCASDYACVPDPIAPEPSVDYMKKMWWDDLLRVYAHDRALAANLILADIHHLFSTADHWFIWMHMPSFVLRLRNPTRRSAVQPSLVLAALAYSVLIQSSELHRGAVGREKAAALRQAAQASFEASVSARWFDPTLAQAAWFLALFELSSHRDHTTSRSRYSLIQLDSIIQAFGLTFLDANEDEASIFSPYSPPVVTSRKPVSETHPYSGEPSHPYSPIQPGCSCDALTVSAMEQVNAPDAYMRSIAPGWDPGWDLAEIQREELRRVCWGSLVLLANYFDLEMKVKFASPILSPSQYGIFFPGEALFRSRGEVRHDAKESIWALDARAQLLSRDCQVRSIYFGSATTGHPDERRSAKMAYAQQAWDETYAIEGALKTHSCVATMAFGYQCQATLDMTRLYLLDGLDLQDDMNTIEKRKVREGWLQVMSAGASLIEEVLVNDSNSWAPDRPPRRSKPHYFIWPSVIVNRALLLYTQDPSMTLAAEVARRFLPIVDRLANLWPNEEQVVRCNDLRHRTVEACVSAGILSPPAKSPILIR
;
A
#
# COMPACT_ATOMS: atom_id res chain seq x y z
N MET A 1 -47.05 0.81 9.85
CA MET A 1 -46.30 1.58 8.83
C MET A 1 -46.74 3.04 8.93
N ALA A 2 -45.83 4.02 8.97
CA ALA A 2 -46.19 5.44 9.10
C ALA A 2 -46.26 6.11 7.71
N CYS A 3 -47.23 7.00 7.49
CA CYS A 3 -47.29 7.75 6.23
C CYS A 3 -46.13 8.73 6.09
N ILE A 4 -45.80 9.11 4.86
CA ILE A 4 -44.66 9.97 4.50
C ILE A 4 -44.70 11.27 5.31
N GLU A 5 -45.85 11.93 5.37
CA GLU A 5 -46.03 13.21 6.09
C GLU A 5 -45.74 13.10 7.60
N CYS A 6 -46.19 12.02 8.24
CA CYS A 6 -45.90 11.78 9.66
C CYS A 6 -44.43 11.41 9.89
N ARG A 7 -43.82 10.64 8.98
CA ARG A 7 -42.40 10.25 9.05
C ARG A 7 -41.48 11.47 8.90
N THR A 8 -41.71 12.32 7.89
CA THR A 8 -40.93 13.54 7.63
C THR A 8 -40.99 14.51 8.82
N ARG A 9 -42.14 14.60 9.50
CA ARG A 9 -42.32 15.45 10.68
C ARG A 9 -41.93 14.78 12.00
N LYS A 10 -41.43 13.53 11.98
CA LYS A 10 -41.11 12.72 13.16
C LYS A 10 -42.29 12.60 14.15
N LEU A 11 -43.50 12.42 13.61
CA LEU A 11 -44.75 12.31 14.37
C LEU A 11 -45.25 10.85 14.40
N LYS A 12 -45.77 10.40 15.54
CA LYS A 12 -46.47 9.11 15.66
C LYS A 12 -47.68 9.06 14.72
N CYS A 13 -47.74 8.02 13.89
CA CYS A 13 -48.80 7.72 12.92
C CYS A 13 -49.57 6.48 13.37
N ASP A 14 -50.90 6.50 13.28
CA ASP A 14 -51.76 5.35 13.59
C ASP A 14 -51.80 4.31 12.45
N GLY A 15 -51.49 4.71 11.22
CA GLY A 15 -51.35 3.81 10.08
C GLY A 15 -52.67 3.49 9.38
N GLU A 16 -53.78 4.16 9.73
CA GLU A 16 -55.05 3.97 9.04
C GLU A 16 -54.97 4.44 7.57
N ARG A 17 -55.56 3.65 6.66
CA ARG A 17 -55.68 3.91 5.22
C ARG A 17 -57.15 4.19 4.87
N PRO A 18 -57.46 5.11 3.93
CA PRO A 18 -56.54 5.82 3.03
C PRO A 18 -55.85 7.04 3.67
N ARG A 19 -56.25 7.49 4.88
CA ARG A 19 -55.61 8.61 5.58
C ARG A 19 -55.53 8.37 7.08
N CYS A 20 -54.37 8.62 7.69
CA CYS A 20 -54.17 8.51 9.13
C CYS A 20 -54.96 9.60 9.88
N ALA A 21 -55.45 9.32 11.10
CA ALA A 21 -56.32 10.25 11.83
C ALA A 21 -55.62 11.58 12.16
N ARG A 22 -54.28 11.55 12.20
CA ARG A 22 -53.44 12.76 12.41
C ARG A 22 -53.43 13.67 11.19
N CYS A 23 -53.26 13.13 9.98
CA CYS A 23 -53.35 13.91 8.74
C CYS A 23 -54.78 14.40 8.49
N VAL A 24 -55.81 13.61 8.84
CA VAL A 24 -57.22 14.04 8.75
C VAL A 24 -57.48 15.25 9.66
N ARG A 25 -57.07 15.20 10.93
CA ARG A 25 -57.22 16.35 11.85
C ARG A 25 -56.46 17.59 11.37
N ARG A 26 -55.28 17.40 10.79
CA ARG A 26 -54.47 18.50 10.25
C ARG A 26 -55.14 19.15 9.04
N ASN A 27 -55.64 18.36 8.09
CA ASN A 27 -56.39 18.88 6.95
C ASN A 27 -57.71 19.55 7.35
N ARG A 28 -58.34 19.17 8.45
CA ARG A 28 -59.51 19.91 8.97
C ARG A 28 -59.16 21.31 9.48
N ARG A 29 -57.97 21.48 10.10
CA ARG A 29 -57.50 22.77 10.62
C ARG A 29 -56.92 23.65 9.51
N HIS A 30 -56.25 23.04 8.54
CA HIS A 30 -55.65 23.70 7.39
C HIS A 30 -55.92 22.86 6.13
N PRO A 31 -57.03 23.12 5.42
CA PRO A 31 -57.37 22.39 4.20
C PRO A 31 -56.22 22.41 3.19
N GLY A 32 -55.83 21.24 2.68
CA GLY A 32 -54.76 21.08 1.69
C GLY A 32 -53.33 21.06 2.23
N CYS A 33 -53.11 21.27 3.52
CA CYS A 33 -51.77 21.36 4.12
C CYS A 33 -51.13 20.03 4.51
N SER A 34 -51.79 18.90 4.28
CA SER A 34 -51.20 17.57 4.47
C SER A 34 -51.73 16.57 3.46
N VAL A 35 -50.84 15.87 2.78
CA VAL A 35 -51.19 14.76 1.89
C VAL A 35 -50.69 13.48 2.56
N CYS A 36 -51.63 12.62 2.95
CA CYS A 36 -51.31 11.35 3.61
C CYS A 36 -51.08 10.29 2.53
N VAL A 37 -49.81 10.01 2.23
CA VAL A 37 -49.39 9.01 1.24
C VAL A 37 -48.49 7.98 1.93
N TYR A 38 -48.65 6.70 1.58
CA TYR A 38 -47.77 5.62 2.01
C TYR A 38 -46.82 5.24 0.88
N ASP A 39 -45.64 4.71 1.20
CA ASP A 39 -44.60 4.41 0.20
C ASP A 39 -45.09 3.47 -0.90
N ASP A 40 -45.99 2.53 -0.56
CA ASP A 40 -46.57 1.57 -1.51
C ASP A 40 -47.55 2.21 -2.52
N ASP A 41 -47.99 3.46 -2.29
CA ASP A 41 -48.95 4.17 -3.14
C ASP A 41 -48.26 5.07 -4.20
N LEU A 42 -46.93 5.12 -4.25
CA LEU A 42 -46.18 5.89 -5.24
C LEU A 42 -45.94 5.05 -6.52
N PRO A 43 -46.22 5.58 -7.72
CA PRO A 43 -45.86 4.89 -8.95
C PRO A 43 -44.33 4.75 -9.04
N GLU A 44 -43.85 3.56 -9.38
CA GLU A 44 -42.42 3.27 -9.58
C GLU A 44 -41.84 4.26 -10.60
N THR A 45 -40.86 5.06 -10.15
CA THR A 45 -40.11 5.95 -11.02
C THR A 45 -38.79 5.30 -11.44
N PRO A 46 -38.32 5.51 -12.69
CA PRO A 46 -37.05 4.98 -13.16
C PRO A 46 -35.89 5.59 -12.34
N HIS A 47 -34.92 4.76 -11.98
CA HIS A 47 -33.74 5.09 -11.17
C HIS A 47 -33.24 6.53 -11.32
N ALA A 48 -33.44 7.33 -10.28
CA ALA A 48 -32.80 8.64 -10.13
C ALA A 48 -31.32 8.43 -9.77
N THR A 49 -30.44 8.94 -10.61
CA THR A 49 -29.02 9.14 -10.29
C THR A 49 -28.87 9.99 -9.01
N PRO A 50 -27.86 9.74 -8.15
CA PRO A 50 -27.67 10.52 -6.94
C PRO A 50 -27.46 12.00 -7.26
N ASP A 51 -28.08 12.88 -6.48
CA ASP A 51 -27.91 14.33 -6.56
C ASP A 51 -26.42 14.70 -6.38
N PRO A 52 -25.75 15.33 -7.38
CA PRO A 52 -24.36 15.75 -7.29
C PRO A 52 -24.07 16.66 -6.08
N ALA A 53 -25.08 17.40 -5.59
CA ALA A 53 -24.95 18.24 -4.41
C ALA A 53 -24.88 17.40 -3.11
N ALA A 54 -25.60 16.28 -3.04
CA ALA A 54 -25.56 15.38 -1.89
C ALA A 54 -24.21 14.64 -1.80
N VAL A 55 -23.69 14.17 -2.96
CA VAL A 55 -22.35 13.55 -3.06
C VAL A 55 -21.25 14.54 -2.65
N SER A 56 -21.36 15.81 -3.07
CA SER A 56 -20.43 16.89 -2.70
C SER A 56 -20.45 17.22 -1.20
N ILE A 57 -21.63 17.22 -0.56
CA ILE A 57 -21.76 17.47 0.89
C ILE A 57 -21.18 16.30 1.71
N GLU A 58 -21.39 15.06 1.28
CA GLU A 58 -20.85 13.87 1.94
C GLU A 58 -19.33 13.80 1.81
N GLN A 59 -18.79 14.06 0.61
CA GLN A 59 -17.35 14.19 0.36
C GLN A 59 -16.73 15.35 1.15
N ALA A 60 -17.41 16.50 1.26
CA ALA A 60 -16.94 17.63 2.06
C ALA A 60 -16.89 17.30 3.57
N LYS A 61 -17.86 16.53 4.09
CA LYS A 61 -17.86 16.07 5.49
C LYS A 61 -16.76 15.04 5.76
N MET A 62 -16.55 14.09 4.85
CA MET A 62 -15.44 13.12 4.96
C MET A 62 -14.08 13.83 4.87
N THR A 63 -13.97 14.84 4.00
CA THR A 63 -12.80 15.71 3.87
C THR A 63 -12.54 16.50 5.16
N ASP A 64 -13.56 17.09 5.78
CA ASP A 64 -13.43 17.81 7.05
C ASP A 64 -13.02 16.87 8.20
N ILE A 65 -13.55 15.64 8.24
CA ILE A 65 -13.13 14.62 9.22
C ILE A 65 -11.66 14.22 9.00
N ALA A 66 -11.24 14.05 7.75
CA ALA A 66 -9.87 13.71 7.41
C ALA A 66 -8.88 14.84 7.71
N LEU A 67 -9.25 16.09 7.39
CA LEU A 67 -8.47 17.28 7.73
C LEU A 67 -8.33 17.43 9.24
N ARG A 68 -9.40 17.24 10.02
CA ARG A 68 -9.32 17.27 11.49
C ARG A 68 -8.45 16.15 12.06
N ARG A 69 -8.43 14.96 11.44
CA ARG A 69 -7.51 13.87 11.82
C ARG A 69 -6.06 14.25 11.48
N TYR A 70 -5.82 14.76 10.27
CA TYR A 70 -4.52 15.24 9.82
C TYR A 70 -3.97 16.37 10.69
N ASP A 71 -4.78 17.39 11.01
CA ASP A 71 -4.40 18.54 11.84
C ASP A 71 -4.14 18.14 13.30
N ARG A 72 -4.93 17.19 13.85
CA ARG A 72 -4.68 16.63 15.19
C ARG A 72 -3.30 15.96 15.26
N TYR A 73 -2.93 15.18 14.24
CA TYR A 73 -1.62 14.53 14.19
C TYR A 73 -0.48 15.51 13.86
N ARG A 74 -0.74 16.56 13.07
CA ARG A 74 0.24 17.62 12.77
C ARG A 74 0.59 18.44 14.02
N GLY A 75 -0.38 18.72 14.88
CA GLY A 75 -0.19 19.54 16.08
C GLY A 75 0.64 18.88 17.20
N GLU A 76 0.67 17.54 17.26
CA GLU A 76 1.36 16.82 18.36
C GLU A 76 2.87 16.66 18.15
N HIS A 77 3.41 16.92 16.95
CA HIS A 77 4.79 16.50 16.61
C HIS A 77 5.67 17.55 15.92
N TYR A 78 5.18 18.77 15.68
CA TYR A 78 6.01 19.84 15.07
C TYR A 78 6.67 20.81 16.08
N ASP A 79 6.38 20.68 17.39
CA ASP A 79 7.07 21.46 18.44
C ASP A 79 8.36 20.75 18.91
N SER A 80 9.31 20.63 17.99
CA SER A 80 10.69 20.27 18.31
C SER A 80 11.63 21.10 17.45
N ARG A 81 11.60 22.42 17.65
CA ARG A 81 12.73 23.27 17.25
C ARG A 81 13.91 22.97 18.16
N PRO A 82 15.15 22.83 17.64
CA PRO A 82 16.33 22.71 18.48
C PRO A 82 16.55 24.02 19.24
N SER A 83 16.56 23.92 20.57
CA SER A 83 16.89 24.98 21.51
C SER A 83 18.34 25.43 21.32
N THR A 84 18.56 26.54 20.61
CA THR A 84 19.83 27.26 20.70
C THR A 84 19.81 28.13 21.96
N SER A 85 20.39 27.60 23.04
CA SER A 85 20.76 28.37 24.22
C SER A 85 21.92 29.31 23.88
N GLY A 86 21.66 30.61 23.90
CA GLY A 86 22.66 31.65 23.83
C GLY A 86 22.16 32.84 24.62
N ALA A 87 22.47 32.84 25.92
CA ALA A 87 22.21 33.96 26.81
C ALA A 87 23.03 35.17 26.36
N HIS A 88 22.37 36.30 26.11
CA HIS A 88 22.95 37.59 26.40
C HIS A 88 21.87 38.52 26.97
N ASP A 89 22.19 38.93 28.20
CA ASP A 89 21.61 39.93 29.06
C ASP A 89 21.47 41.30 28.37
N GLY A 90 20.37 42.02 28.63
CA GLY A 90 20.13 43.30 27.98
C GLY A 90 18.73 43.89 28.14
N THR A 91 18.40 44.29 29.37
CA THR A 91 17.66 45.51 29.73
C THR A 91 16.33 45.84 29.02
N TYR A 92 15.25 45.69 29.79
CA TYR A 92 13.94 46.31 29.55
C TYR A 92 14.04 47.83 29.31
N CYS A 93 13.54 48.29 28.18
CA CYS A 93 12.95 49.63 28.06
C CYS A 93 11.65 49.51 27.25
N ALA A 94 10.53 49.79 27.91
CA ALA A 94 9.22 49.93 27.29
C ALA A 94 9.22 51.19 26.41
N SER A 95 8.92 51.05 25.12
CA SER A 95 8.40 52.15 24.32
C SER A 95 7.26 51.65 23.44
N ASP A 96 6.07 52.17 23.72
CA ASP A 96 4.87 52.04 22.93
C ASP A 96 5.09 52.58 21.51
N TYR A 97 5.20 51.67 20.53
CA TYR A 97 4.88 51.97 19.14
C TYR A 97 3.99 50.85 18.63
N ALA A 98 2.72 51.19 18.36
CA ALA A 98 1.77 50.31 17.70
C ALA A 98 2.32 49.92 16.32
N CYS A 99 2.81 48.69 16.19
CA CYS A 99 3.15 48.12 14.90
C CYS A 99 1.84 47.83 14.16
N VAL A 100 1.54 48.63 13.15
CA VAL A 100 0.51 48.32 12.15
C VAL A 100 0.87 46.95 11.56
N PRO A 101 -0.02 45.94 11.57
CA PRO A 101 0.27 44.67 10.93
C PRO A 101 0.44 44.93 9.43
N ASP A 102 1.61 44.57 8.89
CA ASP A 102 1.84 44.56 7.46
C ASP A 102 0.69 43.78 6.78
N PRO A 103 0.16 44.27 5.64
CA PRO A 103 -0.88 43.55 4.93
C PRO A 103 -0.35 42.18 4.53
N ILE A 104 -1.00 41.14 5.04
CA ILE A 104 -0.78 39.74 4.67
C ILE A 104 -0.80 39.69 3.14
N ALA A 105 0.33 39.31 2.53
CA ALA A 105 0.42 39.15 1.09
C ALA A 105 -0.69 38.19 0.63
N PRO A 106 -1.45 38.50 -0.44
CA PRO A 106 -2.53 37.64 -0.89
C PRO A 106 -1.96 36.26 -1.26
N GLU A 107 -2.56 35.21 -0.72
CA GLU A 107 -2.23 33.83 -1.10
C GLU A 107 -2.34 33.69 -2.63
N PRO A 108 -1.33 33.11 -3.32
CA PRO A 108 -1.41 32.92 -4.76
C PRO A 108 -2.60 32.01 -5.08
N SER A 109 -3.38 32.39 -6.09
CA SER A 109 -4.55 31.60 -6.46
C SER A 109 -4.17 30.17 -6.86
N VAL A 110 -5.02 29.20 -6.54
CA VAL A 110 -4.84 27.79 -6.92
C VAL A 110 -4.61 27.65 -8.43
N ASP A 111 -5.29 28.49 -9.22
CA ASP A 111 -5.14 28.54 -10.67
C ASP A 111 -3.78 29.07 -11.14
N TYR A 112 -3.15 29.96 -10.37
CA TYR A 112 -1.78 30.41 -10.62
C TYR A 112 -0.78 29.28 -10.34
N MET A 113 -0.91 28.59 -9.19
CA MET A 113 -0.06 27.43 -8.86
C MET A 113 -0.17 26.32 -9.92
N LYS A 114 -1.39 26.01 -10.38
CA LYS A 114 -1.67 25.03 -11.44
C LYS A 114 -0.98 25.34 -12.77
N LYS A 115 -0.69 26.61 -13.04
CA LYS A 115 -0.05 27.06 -14.30
C LYS A 115 1.46 27.16 -14.19
N MET A 116 1.98 27.56 -13.03
CA MET A 116 3.41 27.87 -12.86
C MET A 116 4.28 26.69 -12.45
N TRP A 117 3.72 25.68 -11.77
CA TRP A 117 4.52 24.57 -11.20
C TRP A 117 5.40 23.85 -12.24
N TRP A 118 4.90 23.69 -13.47
CA TRP A 118 5.66 23.04 -14.54
C TRP A 118 6.84 23.90 -14.99
N ASP A 119 6.64 25.22 -15.10
CA ASP A 119 7.71 26.14 -15.48
C ASP A 119 8.80 26.23 -14.42
N ASP A 120 8.43 26.19 -13.15
CA ASP A 120 9.38 26.12 -12.05
C ASP A 120 10.14 24.79 -12.04
N LEU A 121 9.46 23.68 -12.29
CA LEU A 121 10.11 22.38 -12.43
C LEU A 121 11.11 22.34 -13.60
N LEU A 122 10.76 22.94 -14.74
CA LEU A 122 11.69 23.02 -15.88
C LEU A 122 12.98 23.75 -15.49
N ARG A 123 12.88 24.87 -14.76
CA ARG A 123 14.04 25.66 -14.30
C ARG A 123 14.96 24.87 -13.36
N VAL A 124 14.40 23.96 -12.56
CA VAL A 124 15.17 23.07 -11.67
C VAL A 124 16.01 22.06 -12.48
N TYR A 125 15.53 21.64 -13.66
CA TYR A 125 16.21 20.62 -14.46
C TYR A 125 17.25 21.18 -15.42
N ALA A 126 16.93 22.25 -16.16
CA ALA A 126 17.87 22.90 -17.07
C ALA A 126 17.40 24.32 -17.44
N HIS A 127 18.34 25.16 -17.89
CA HIS A 127 18.00 26.48 -18.44
C HIS A 127 17.21 26.39 -19.74
N ASP A 128 17.54 25.42 -20.61
CA ASP A 128 16.77 25.13 -21.81
C ASP A 128 15.52 24.30 -21.45
N ARG A 129 14.35 24.87 -21.75
CA ARG A 129 13.04 24.27 -21.46
C ARG A 129 12.80 22.95 -22.20
N ALA A 130 13.27 22.82 -23.44
CA ALA A 130 13.09 21.59 -24.21
C ALA A 130 13.98 20.48 -23.64
N LEU A 131 15.24 20.81 -23.32
CA LEU A 131 16.15 19.88 -22.64
C LEU A 131 15.60 19.46 -21.27
N ALA A 132 15.12 20.41 -20.46
CA ALA A 132 14.52 20.13 -19.15
C ALA A 132 13.32 19.17 -19.26
N ALA A 133 12.41 19.41 -20.21
CA ALA A 133 11.26 18.53 -20.44
C ALA A 133 11.69 17.11 -20.83
N ASN A 134 12.72 16.98 -21.68
CA ASN A 134 13.27 15.69 -22.07
C ASN A 134 13.91 14.95 -20.89
N LEU A 135 14.67 15.66 -20.05
CA LEU A 135 15.28 15.08 -18.84
C LEU A 135 14.21 14.61 -17.83
N ILE A 136 13.15 15.39 -17.63
CA ILE A 136 12.01 15.02 -16.77
C ILE A 136 11.35 13.73 -17.31
N LEU A 137 11.06 13.68 -18.61
CA LEU A 137 10.47 12.49 -19.22
C LEU A 137 11.41 11.29 -19.18
N ALA A 138 12.72 11.50 -19.27
CA ALA A 138 13.72 10.44 -19.15
C ALA A 138 13.76 9.87 -17.72
N ASP A 139 13.76 10.72 -16.68
CA ASP A 139 13.70 10.27 -15.29
C ASP A 139 12.36 9.55 -15.00
N ILE A 140 11.23 10.02 -15.54
CA ILE A 140 9.94 9.31 -15.43
C ILE A 140 9.97 7.95 -16.14
N HIS A 141 10.52 7.90 -17.35
CA HIS A 141 10.66 6.64 -18.08
C HIS A 141 11.58 5.66 -17.34
N HIS A 142 12.67 6.16 -16.73
CA HIS A 142 13.58 5.35 -15.93
C HIS A 142 12.85 4.67 -14.77
N LEU A 143 12.02 5.41 -14.04
CA LEU A 143 11.20 4.89 -12.94
C LEU A 143 10.37 3.69 -13.38
N PHE A 144 9.66 3.79 -14.50
CA PHE A 144 8.83 2.68 -15.01
C PHE A 144 9.63 1.55 -15.63
N SER A 145 10.76 1.85 -16.26
CA SER A 145 11.64 0.82 -16.84
C SER A 145 12.31 -0.06 -15.78
N THR A 146 12.34 0.41 -14.53
CA THR A 146 12.89 -0.32 -13.38
C THR A 146 11.84 -0.60 -12.31
N ALA A 147 10.57 -0.47 -12.68
CA ALA A 147 9.43 -0.74 -11.82
C ALA A 147 9.43 -2.19 -11.34
N ASP A 148 9.49 -2.37 -10.03
CA ASP A 148 9.20 -3.64 -9.37
C ASP A 148 7.70 -3.79 -9.07
N HIS A 149 7.35 -4.83 -8.31
CA HIS A 149 5.97 -5.08 -7.89
C HIS A 149 5.32 -3.92 -7.12
N TRP A 150 6.08 -2.94 -6.61
CA TRP A 150 5.53 -1.81 -5.87
C TRP A 150 4.99 -0.73 -6.80
N PHE A 151 5.34 -0.71 -8.08
CA PHE A 151 4.90 0.32 -9.05
C PHE A 151 3.85 -0.19 -10.04
N ILE A 152 3.31 -1.40 -9.85
CA ILE A 152 2.33 -2.00 -10.76
C ILE A 152 0.96 -1.29 -10.73
N TRP A 153 0.80 -0.31 -9.85
CA TRP A 153 -0.42 0.45 -9.65
C TRP A 153 -0.64 1.56 -10.68
N MET A 154 0.40 2.05 -11.37
CA MET A 154 0.24 3.17 -12.30
C MET A 154 0.08 2.72 -13.75
N HIS A 155 -0.90 3.29 -14.46
CA HIS A 155 -1.02 3.13 -15.91
C HIS A 155 -0.13 4.15 -16.63
N MET A 156 1.10 3.72 -16.93
CA MET A 156 2.14 4.58 -17.53
C MET A 156 1.68 5.31 -18.81
N PRO A 157 1.04 4.66 -19.80
CA PRO A 157 0.62 5.36 -21.02
C PRO A 157 -0.29 6.55 -20.72
N SER A 158 -1.28 6.39 -19.85
CA SER A 158 -2.16 7.49 -19.44
C SER A 158 -1.42 8.58 -18.68
N PHE A 159 -0.48 8.23 -17.80
CA PHE A 159 0.32 9.20 -17.06
C PHE A 159 1.19 10.07 -17.98
N VAL A 160 1.95 9.45 -18.89
CA VAL A 160 2.83 10.16 -19.83
C VAL A 160 2.02 11.01 -20.81
N LEU A 161 0.88 10.50 -21.32
CA LEU A 161 0.00 11.26 -22.20
C LEU A 161 -0.57 12.51 -21.50
N ARG A 162 -1.01 12.38 -20.24
CA ARG A 162 -1.46 13.53 -19.42
C ARG A 162 -0.35 14.55 -19.24
N LEU A 163 0.88 14.11 -18.95
CA LEU A 163 2.00 15.00 -18.72
C LEU A 163 2.46 15.71 -20.00
N ARG A 164 2.45 15.06 -21.16
CA ARG A 164 2.85 15.68 -22.44
C ARG A 164 1.87 16.72 -22.94
N ASN A 165 0.58 16.57 -22.67
CA ASN A 165 -0.45 17.51 -23.10
C ASN A 165 -0.55 18.73 -22.16
N PRO A 166 -0.24 19.97 -22.59
CA PRO A 166 -0.25 21.15 -21.71
C PRO A 166 -1.61 21.42 -21.04
N THR A 167 -2.71 21.19 -21.75
CA THR A 167 -4.07 21.41 -21.24
C THR A 167 -4.45 20.37 -20.18
N ARG A 168 -4.02 19.11 -20.35
CA ARG A 168 -4.26 18.05 -19.36
C ARG A 168 -3.29 18.15 -18.18
N ARG A 169 -2.09 18.67 -18.40
CA ARG A 169 -1.04 18.84 -17.38
C ARG A 169 -1.47 19.75 -16.24
N SER A 170 -2.24 20.80 -16.50
CA SER A 170 -2.72 21.71 -15.45
C SER A 170 -3.68 21.04 -14.45
N ALA A 171 -4.22 19.87 -14.78
CA ALA A 171 -5.06 19.06 -13.90
C ALA A 171 -4.29 17.97 -13.15
N VAL A 172 -2.99 17.79 -13.43
CA VAL A 172 -2.14 16.81 -12.73
C VAL A 172 -1.64 17.41 -11.42
N GLN A 173 -1.69 16.64 -10.34
CA GLN A 173 -1.11 17.03 -9.06
C GLN A 173 0.40 17.26 -9.20
N PRO A 174 0.92 18.46 -8.89
CA PRO A 174 2.36 18.73 -8.96
C PRO A 174 3.15 17.82 -8.01
N SER A 175 2.58 17.56 -6.83
CA SER A 175 3.15 16.67 -5.81
C SER A 175 3.40 15.25 -6.34
N LEU A 176 2.50 14.71 -7.17
CA LEU A 176 2.66 13.39 -7.77
C LEU A 176 3.88 13.34 -8.68
N VAL A 177 4.02 14.32 -9.58
CA VAL A 177 5.12 14.38 -10.54
C VAL A 177 6.44 14.61 -9.82
N LEU A 178 6.48 15.54 -8.87
CA LEU A 178 7.67 15.84 -8.07
C LEU A 178 8.09 14.65 -7.21
N ALA A 179 7.16 13.93 -6.56
CA ALA A 179 7.47 12.77 -5.74
C ALA A 179 7.99 11.58 -6.59
N ALA A 180 7.36 11.33 -7.75
CA ALA A 180 7.82 10.32 -8.70
C ALA A 180 9.25 10.63 -9.20
N LEU A 181 9.52 11.91 -9.53
CA LEU A 181 10.86 12.35 -9.93
C LEU A 181 11.86 12.25 -8.78
N ALA A 182 11.50 12.67 -7.57
CA ALA A 182 12.37 12.55 -6.40
C ALA A 182 12.81 11.11 -6.19
N TYR A 183 11.87 10.18 -6.27
CA TYR A 183 12.15 8.76 -6.14
C TYR A 183 12.97 8.20 -7.31
N SER A 184 12.64 8.57 -8.55
CA SER A 184 13.43 8.17 -9.73
C SER A 184 14.88 8.63 -9.65
N VAL A 185 15.10 9.87 -9.21
CA VAL A 185 16.46 10.40 -8.99
C VAL A 185 17.14 9.62 -7.87
N LEU A 186 16.45 9.30 -6.77
CA LEU A 186 17.02 8.51 -5.67
C LEU A 186 17.51 7.12 -6.12
N ILE A 187 16.73 6.40 -6.95
CA ILE A 187 17.14 5.11 -7.55
C ILE A 187 18.47 5.25 -8.30
N GLN A 188 18.66 6.35 -9.02
CA GLN A 188 19.87 6.62 -9.81
C GLN A 188 21.04 7.19 -8.98
N SER A 189 20.84 7.42 -7.68
CA SER A 189 21.78 8.14 -6.81
C SER A 189 22.56 7.24 -5.85
N SER A 190 22.81 6.00 -6.29
CA SER A 190 23.76 5.13 -5.59
C SER A 190 25.18 5.71 -5.66
N GLU A 191 26.07 5.24 -4.78
CA GLU A 191 27.51 5.53 -4.83
C GLU A 191 28.19 5.12 -6.15
N LEU A 192 27.54 4.27 -6.95
CA LEU A 192 28.06 3.85 -8.26
C LEU A 192 27.67 4.79 -9.41
N HIS A 193 26.74 5.72 -9.18
CA HIS A 193 26.15 6.56 -10.24
C HIS A 193 26.11 8.03 -9.85
N ARG A 194 24.92 8.61 -9.61
CA ARG A 194 24.80 10.05 -9.33
C ARG A 194 25.33 10.44 -7.94
N GLY A 195 25.65 9.46 -7.08
CA GLY A 195 26.30 9.66 -5.79
C GLY A 195 25.59 10.69 -4.90
N ALA A 196 26.38 11.40 -4.10
CA ALA A 196 25.88 12.41 -3.17
C ALA A 196 25.08 13.53 -3.86
N VAL A 197 25.55 14.03 -5.02
CA VAL A 197 24.89 15.10 -5.78
C VAL A 197 23.49 14.68 -6.23
N GLY A 198 23.36 13.43 -6.70
CA GLY A 198 22.06 12.86 -7.04
C GLY A 198 21.12 12.78 -5.83
N ARG A 199 21.63 12.34 -4.67
CA ARG A 199 20.84 12.26 -3.44
C ARG A 199 20.39 13.63 -2.95
N GLU A 200 21.21 14.67 -3.09
CA GLU A 200 20.83 16.05 -2.77
C GLU A 200 19.72 16.56 -3.70
N LYS A 201 19.82 16.29 -5.01
CA LYS A 201 18.75 16.59 -5.95
C LYS A 201 17.45 15.84 -5.61
N ALA A 202 17.55 14.55 -5.27
CA ALA A 202 16.40 13.74 -4.86
C ALA A 202 15.72 14.32 -3.61
N ALA A 203 16.49 14.71 -2.60
CA ALA A 203 15.98 15.34 -1.38
C ALA A 203 15.30 16.69 -1.67
N ALA A 204 15.88 17.53 -2.53
CA ALA A 204 15.28 18.80 -2.93
C ALA A 204 13.95 18.60 -3.67
N LEU A 205 13.88 17.65 -4.61
CA LEU A 205 12.65 17.29 -5.30
C LEU A 205 11.59 16.76 -4.34
N ARG A 206 11.97 15.93 -3.36
CA ARG A 206 11.06 15.46 -2.31
C ARG A 206 10.53 16.60 -1.47
N GLN A 207 11.36 17.57 -1.09
CA GLN A 207 10.92 18.74 -0.33
C GLN A 207 9.91 19.58 -1.13
N ALA A 208 10.18 19.80 -2.42
CA ALA A 208 9.23 20.45 -3.32
C ALA A 208 7.93 19.66 -3.47
N ALA A 209 8.00 18.32 -3.52
CA ALA A 209 6.84 17.44 -3.57
C ALA A 209 5.98 17.55 -2.30
N GLN A 210 6.61 17.53 -1.12
CA GLN A 210 5.94 17.70 0.17
C GLN A 210 5.26 19.08 0.27
N ALA A 211 5.96 20.15 -0.11
CA ALA A 211 5.40 21.50 -0.12
C ALA A 211 4.20 21.62 -1.09
N SER A 212 4.31 21.03 -2.28
CA SER A 212 3.21 20.99 -3.24
C SER A 212 2.03 20.15 -2.75
N PHE A 213 2.31 19.06 -2.04
CA PHE A 213 1.28 18.21 -1.44
C PHE A 213 0.51 18.97 -0.37
N GLU A 214 1.21 19.62 0.55
CA GLU A 214 0.60 20.44 1.61
C GLU A 214 -0.18 21.62 1.02
N ALA A 215 0.36 22.28 0.00
CA ALA A 215 -0.34 23.35 -0.72
C ALA A 215 -1.65 22.84 -1.35
N SER A 216 -1.65 21.66 -1.99
CA SER A 216 -2.87 21.05 -2.53
C SER A 216 -3.89 20.74 -1.43
N VAL A 217 -3.46 20.20 -0.28
CA VAL A 217 -4.34 19.92 0.86
C VAL A 217 -4.93 21.21 1.43
N SER A 218 -4.11 22.23 1.69
CA SER A 218 -4.53 23.53 2.21
C SER A 218 -5.48 24.26 1.25
N ALA A 219 -5.20 24.19 -0.06
CA ALA A 219 -6.04 24.73 -1.11
C ALA A 219 -7.32 23.92 -1.39
N ARG A 220 -7.50 22.79 -0.69
CA ARG A 220 -8.58 21.82 -0.92
C ARG A 220 -8.64 21.30 -2.37
N TRP A 221 -7.49 21.25 -3.04
CA TRP A 221 -7.37 20.59 -4.33
C TRP A 221 -7.21 19.09 -4.12
N PHE A 222 -8.35 18.46 -3.79
CA PHE A 222 -8.45 17.03 -3.58
C PHE A 222 -8.81 16.31 -4.88
N ASP A 223 -7.90 15.49 -5.37
CA ASP A 223 -8.21 14.45 -6.34
C ASP A 223 -7.51 13.15 -5.98
N PRO A 224 -7.97 12.00 -6.50
CA PRO A 224 -7.46 10.70 -6.09
C PRO A 224 -5.95 10.49 -6.37
N THR A 225 -5.36 11.28 -7.28
CA THR A 225 -3.92 11.22 -7.55
C THR A 225 -3.07 11.81 -6.42
N LEU A 226 -3.68 12.51 -5.46
CA LEU A 226 -3.06 12.92 -4.21
C LEU A 226 -2.68 11.70 -3.34
N ALA A 227 -3.46 10.61 -3.39
CA ALA A 227 -3.10 9.35 -2.72
C ALA A 227 -1.87 8.70 -3.37
N GLN A 228 -1.75 8.76 -4.70
CA GLN A 228 -0.57 8.31 -5.43
C GLN A 228 0.68 9.13 -5.06
N ALA A 229 0.52 10.45 -4.89
CA ALA A 229 1.60 11.33 -4.43
C ALA A 229 2.03 10.99 -2.99
N ALA A 230 1.09 10.82 -2.07
CA ALA A 230 1.36 10.40 -0.70
C ALA A 230 2.06 9.04 -0.65
N TRP A 231 1.70 8.13 -1.56
CA TRP A 231 2.33 6.81 -1.67
C TRP A 231 3.80 6.92 -2.07
N PHE A 232 4.13 7.74 -3.07
CA PHE A 232 5.53 7.99 -3.44
C PHE A 232 6.33 8.68 -2.34
N LEU A 233 5.72 9.64 -1.64
CA LEU A 233 6.36 10.29 -0.49
C LEU A 233 6.67 9.28 0.61
N ALA A 234 5.71 8.39 0.93
CA ALA A 234 5.93 7.32 1.90
C ALA A 234 7.06 6.38 1.45
N LEU A 235 7.02 5.90 0.21
CA LEU A 235 8.09 5.05 -0.33
C LEU A 235 9.46 5.73 -0.24
N PHE A 236 9.54 7.02 -0.59
CA PHE A 236 10.77 7.78 -0.48
C PHE A 236 11.29 7.76 0.96
N GLU A 237 10.43 8.06 1.94
CA GLU A 237 10.82 8.06 3.36
C GLU A 237 11.15 6.67 3.92
N LEU A 238 10.62 5.59 3.35
CA LEU A 238 11.01 4.22 3.71
C LEU A 238 12.37 3.81 3.12
N SER A 239 12.84 4.54 2.11
CA SER A 239 14.06 4.22 1.39
C SER A 239 15.31 4.76 2.08
N SER A 240 16.46 4.18 1.78
CA SER A 240 17.76 4.68 2.26
C SER A 240 18.12 5.99 1.56
N HIS A 241 17.65 7.12 2.08
CA HIS A 241 18.08 8.46 1.67
C HIS A 241 18.82 9.17 2.79
N ARG A 242 19.54 10.25 2.46
CA ARG A 242 20.39 11.01 3.40
C ARG A 242 19.67 11.34 4.71
N ASP A 243 18.48 11.93 4.60
CA ASP A 243 17.70 12.41 5.74
C ASP A 243 16.72 11.36 6.31
N HIS A 244 16.88 10.08 5.96
CA HIS A 244 15.96 9.02 6.42
C HIS A 244 16.01 8.90 7.93
N THR A 245 14.82 8.91 8.54
CA THR A 245 14.64 8.55 9.95
C THR A 245 13.35 7.78 10.16
N THR A 246 13.33 6.89 11.18
CA THR A 246 12.12 6.14 11.56
C THR A 246 10.90 7.05 11.75
N SER A 247 11.09 8.22 12.37
CA SER A 247 10.02 9.20 12.61
C SER A 247 9.42 9.75 11.32
N ARG A 248 10.25 10.03 10.31
CA ARG A 248 9.77 10.55 9.02
C ARG A 248 9.03 9.49 8.23
N SER A 249 9.55 8.27 8.19
CA SER A 249 8.85 7.13 7.57
C SER A 249 7.48 6.95 8.23
N ARG A 250 7.41 6.93 9.56
CA ARG A 250 6.14 6.84 10.29
C ARG A 250 5.17 7.96 9.92
N TYR A 251 5.64 9.21 9.92
CA TYR A 251 4.79 10.36 9.58
C TYR A 251 4.22 10.26 8.16
N SER A 252 5.05 9.89 7.18
CA SER A 252 4.61 9.74 5.79
C SER A 252 3.58 8.62 5.61
N LEU A 253 3.70 7.52 6.36
CA LEU A 253 2.73 6.43 6.34
C LEU A 253 1.40 6.84 6.96
N ILE A 254 1.42 7.59 8.07
CA ILE A 254 0.21 8.16 8.67
C ILE A 254 -0.45 9.15 7.71
N GLN A 255 0.33 9.97 7.00
CA GLN A 255 -0.18 10.88 5.99
C GLN A 255 -0.85 10.13 4.83
N LEU A 256 -0.21 9.09 4.30
CA LEU A 256 -0.77 8.21 3.27
C LEU A 256 -2.09 7.58 3.71
N ASP A 257 -2.11 6.98 4.90
CA ASP A 257 -3.30 6.37 5.49
C ASP A 257 -4.43 7.40 5.66
N SER A 258 -4.11 8.59 6.15
CA SER A 258 -5.08 9.68 6.30
C SER A 258 -5.73 10.07 4.97
N ILE A 259 -4.97 10.16 3.88
CA ILE A 259 -5.50 10.46 2.55
C ILE A 259 -6.35 9.31 2.00
N ILE A 260 -5.90 8.07 2.13
CA ILE A 260 -6.66 6.89 1.68
C ILE A 260 -8.01 6.83 2.38
N GLN A 261 -8.02 7.08 3.69
CA GLN A 261 -9.24 7.13 4.49
C GLN A 261 -10.13 8.33 4.13
N ALA A 262 -9.55 9.50 3.84
CA ALA A 262 -10.28 10.69 3.42
C ALA A 262 -11.14 10.45 2.18
N PHE A 263 -10.57 9.73 1.22
CA PHE A 263 -11.23 9.39 -0.04
C PHE A 263 -12.03 8.08 0.01
N GLY A 264 -11.97 7.34 1.13
CA GLY A 264 -12.62 6.04 1.25
C GLY A 264 -12.12 5.01 0.23
N LEU A 265 -10.85 5.09 -0.19
CA LEU A 265 -10.33 4.31 -1.33
C LEU A 265 -10.30 2.80 -1.08
N THR A 266 -10.37 2.36 0.17
CA THR A 266 -10.44 0.93 0.51
C THR A 266 -11.87 0.39 0.48
N PHE A 267 -12.87 1.20 0.13
CA PHE A 267 -14.28 0.82 0.00
C PHE A 267 -14.85 1.12 -1.40
N LEU A 268 -14.00 1.32 -2.42
CA LEU A 268 -14.43 1.72 -3.77
C LEU A 268 -15.45 0.76 -4.40
N ASP A 269 -15.40 -0.52 -4.06
CA ASP A 269 -16.26 -1.56 -4.62
C ASP A 269 -17.19 -2.17 -3.56
N ALA A 270 -17.33 -1.56 -2.37
CA ALA A 270 -18.00 -2.19 -1.23
C ALA A 270 -19.52 -2.42 -1.45
N ASN A 271 -20.10 -1.76 -2.46
CA ASN A 271 -21.50 -1.94 -2.85
C ASN A 271 -21.67 -2.95 -3.99
N GLU A 272 -20.59 -3.54 -4.50
CA GLU A 272 -20.62 -4.58 -5.54
C GLU A 272 -20.77 -5.95 -4.86
N ASP A 273 -21.73 -6.77 -5.31
CA ASP A 273 -22.04 -8.08 -4.71
C ASP A 273 -20.85 -9.06 -4.74
N GLU A 274 -19.91 -8.85 -5.66
CA GLU A 274 -18.73 -9.68 -5.84
C GLU A 274 -17.55 -9.25 -4.95
N ALA A 275 -17.56 -8.02 -4.42
CA ALA A 275 -16.46 -7.52 -3.60
C ALA A 275 -16.33 -8.32 -2.29
N SER A 276 -15.10 -8.63 -1.90
CA SER A 276 -14.84 -9.31 -0.64
C SER A 276 -14.91 -8.31 0.52
N ILE A 277 -15.77 -8.57 1.51
CA ILE A 277 -15.91 -7.76 2.73
C ILE A 277 -15.58 -8.64 3.93
N PHE A 278 -14.79 -8.10 4.86
CA PHE A 278 -14.26 -8.87 5.99
C PHE A 278 -14.79 -8.38 7.34
N SER A 279 -15.00 -9.32 8.26
CA SER A 279 -15.43 -9.00 9.64
C SER A 279 -14.26 -8.49 10.49
N PRO A 280 -14.43 -7.48 11.36
CA PRO A 280 -13.38 -6.98 12.25
C PRO A 280 -12.79 -8.00 13.24
N TYR A 281 -13.46 -9.12 13.48
CA TYR A 281 -13.04 -10.12 14.49
C TYR A 281 -12.74 -11.50 13.91
N SER A 282 -12.70 -11.61 12.58
CA SER A 282 -12.40 -12.85 11.87
C SER A 282 -11.22 -12.62 10.94
N PRO A 283 -10.41 -13.65 10.64
CA PRO A 283 -9.37 -13.53 9.64
C PRO A 283 -9.99 -13.26 8.24
N PRO A 284 -9.24 -12.65 7.31
CA PRO A 284 -9.69 -12.38 5.95
C PRO A 284 -9.80 -13.68 5.12
N VAL A 285 -10.86 -14.46 5.37
CA VAL A 285 -11.17 -15.68 4.63
C VAL A 285 -12.02 -15.32 3.41
N VAL A 286 -11.61 -15.81 2.24
CA VAL A 286 -12.38 -15.64 1.01
C VAL A 286 -13.09 -16.95 0.67
N THR A 287 -14.41 -16.92 0.63
CA THR A 287 -15.21 -18.04 0.15
C THR A 287 -15.24 -18.04 -1.37
N SER A 288 -14.35 -18.82 -1.99
CA SER A 288 -14.44 -19.06 -3.44
C SER A 288 -15.77 -19.73 -3.76
N ARG A 289 -16.50 -19.19 -4.75
CA ARG A 289 -17.66 -19.87 -5.29
C ARG A 289 -17.12 -21.05 -6.08
N LYS A 290 -17.39 -22.28 -5.61
CA LYS A 290 -17.22 -23.45 -6.48
C LYS A 290 -17.97 -23.15 -7.77
N PRO A 291 -17.36 -23.35 -8.96
CA PRO A 291 -18.12 -23.27 -10.20
C PRO A 291 -19.28 -24.24 -10.01
N VAL A 292 -20.50 -23.72 -10.10
CA VAL A 292 -21.70 -24.56 -10.10
C VAL A 292 -21.46 -25.52 -11.24
N SER A 293 -21.24 -26.81 -10.94
CA SER A 293 -21.39 -27.84 -11.96
C SER A 293 -22.80 -27.67 -12.47
N GLU A 294 -22.94 -27.07 -13.65
CA GLU A 294 -24.21 -27.01 -14.36
C GLU A 294 -24.66 -28.45 -14.57
N THR A 295 -25.47 -28.95 -13.66
CA THR A 295 -26.41 -30.02 -13.97
C THR A 295 -27.47 -29.41 -14.86
N HIS A 296 -27.10 -29.13 -16.12
CA HIS A 296 -28.06 -28.90 -17.17
C HIS A 296 -28.72 -30.25 -17.48
N PRO A 297 -30.05 -30.39 -17.31
CA PRO A 297 -30.75 -31.57 -17.76
C PRO A 297 -30.69 -31.60 -19.29
N TYR A 298 -30.21 -32.72 -19.82
CA TYR A 298 -30.29 -33.13 -21.22
C TYR A 298 -31.45 -32.48 -22.01
N SER A 299 -31.11 -31.59 -22.93
CA SER A 299 -31.88 -31.39 -24.15
C SER A 299 -30.88 -31.05 -25.27
N GLY A 300 -30.88 -31.89 -26.29
CA GLY A 300 -29.81 -31.94 -27.28
C GLY A 300 -29.90 -30.85 -28.35
N GLU A 301 -28.73 -30.40 -28.80
CA GLU A 301 -28.36 -30.31 -30.22
C GLU A 301 -26.84 -30.05 -30.32
N PRO A 302 -26.09 -30.71 -31.23
CA PRO A 302 -24.64 -30.61 -31.28
C PRO A 302 -24.22 -29.48 -32.23
N SER A 303 -23.82 -28.33 -31.69
CA SER A 303 -23.12 -27.30 -32.48
C SER A 303 -22.07 -26.57 -31.65
N HIS A 304 -20.85 -27.11 -31.67
CA HIS A 304 -19.59 -26.42 -31.98
C HIS A 304 -18.42 -27.36 -31.63
N PRO A 305 -17.40 -27.49 -32.48
CA PRO A 305 -16.25 -28.31 -32.16
C PRO A 305 -15.56 -27.71 -30.94
N TYR A 306 -15.49 -28.49 -29.87
CA TYR A 306 -14.65 -28.24 -28.70
C TYR A 306 -13.31 -27.68 -29.18
N SER A 307 -13.08 -26.39 -28.93
CA SER A 307 -11.71 -25.88 -28.97
C SER A 307 -10.96 -26.67 -27.91
N PRO A 308 -9.84 -27.33 -28.26
CA PRO A 308 -9.06 -28.05 -27.28
C PRO A 308 -8.70 -27.06 -26.18
N ILE A 309 -9.12 -27.37 -24.95
CA ILE A 309 -8.79 -26.57 -23.77
C ILE A 309 -7.29 -26.39 -23.76
N GLN A 310 -6.81 -25.17 -24.02
CA GLN A 310 -5.38 -24.93 -24.12
C GLN A 310 -4.74 -25.23 -22.76
N PRO A 311 -3.66 -26.03 -22.71
CA PRO A 311 -2.90 -26.24 -21.49
C PRO A 311 -2.23 -24.92 -21.10
N GLY A 312 -2.62 -24.33 -19.98
CA GLY A 312 -2.06 -23.07 -19.48
C GLY A 312 -2.90 -22.47 -18.35
N CYS A 313 -2.25 -21.67 -17.49
CA CYS A 313 -2.91 -20.90 -16.46
C CYS A 313 -3.50 -19.62 -17.08
N SER A 314 -4.73 -19.26 -16.71
CA SER A 314 -5.36 -18.07 -17.29
C SER A 314 -4.69 -16.75 -16.94
N CYS A 315 -3.90 -16.72 -15.86
CA CYS A 315 -3.16 -15.53 -15.46
C CYS A 315 -2.19 -15.07 -16.55
N ASP A 316 -1.59 -16.00 -17.33
CA ASP A 316 -0.61 -15.67 -18.37
C ASP A 316 -1.17 -14.72 -19.43
N ALA A 317 -2.41 -14.97 -19.87
CA ALA A 317 -3.10 -14.15 -20.87
C ALA A 317 -3.46 -12.75 -20.35
N LEU A 318 -3.50 -12.57 -19.03
CA LEU A 318 -3.89 -11.33 -18.36
C LEU A 318 -2.68 -10.54 -17.83
N THR A 319 -1.46 -10.98 -18.15
CA THR A 319 -0.24 -10.24 -17.80
C THR A 319 -0.08 -8.98 -18.66
N VAL A 320 0.60 -7.96 -18.14
CA VAL A 320 1.01 -6.77 -18.92
C VAL A 320 1.75 -7.18 -20.19
N SER A 321 2.69 -8.13 -20.13
CA SER A 321 3.41 -8.60 -21.32
C SER A 321 2.51 -9.20 -22.39
N ALA A 322 1.53 -10.01 -21.99
CA ALA A 322 0.61 -10.63 -22.94
C ALA A 322 -0.34 -9.59 -23.57
N MET A 323 -0.84 -8.66 -22.75
CA MET A 323 -1.85 -7.69 -23.17
C MET A 323 -1.27 -6.50 -23.96
N GLU A 324 -0.13 -5.96 -23.53
CA GLU A 324 0.52 -4.82 -24.20
C GLU A 324 1.48 -5.25 -25.32
N GLN A 325 1.77 -6.56 -25.45
CA GLN A 325 2.78 -7.11 -26.37
C GLN A 325 4.17 -6.48 -26.20
N VAL A 326 4.48 -5.99 -24.99
CA VAL A 326 5.75 -5.34 -24.69
C VAL A 326 6.68 -6.33 -23.98
N ASN A 327 7.79 -6.65 -24.64
CA ASN A 327 8.92 -7.33 -24.00
C ASN A 327 9.78 -6.29 -23.27
N ALA A 328 9.66 -6.23 -21.95
CA ALA A 328 10.47 -5.38 -21.09
C ALA A 328 11.27 -6.25 -20.10
N PRO A 329 12.39 -6.88 -20.53
CA PRO A 329 13.17 -7.78 -19.67
C PRO A 329 13.71 -7.09 -18.41
N ASP A 330 13.93 -5.77 -18.49
CA ASP A 330 14.39 -4.94 -17.37
C ASP A 330 13.30 -4.61 -16.34
N ALA A 331 12.03 -4.76 -16.73
CA ALA A 331 10.85 -4.53 -15.89
C ALA A 331 10.06 -5.84 -15.70
N TYR A 332 10.77 -6.94 -15.41
CA TYR A 332 10.19 -8.29 -15.30
C TYR A 332 8.97 -8.34 -14.37
N MET A 333 9.05 -7.71 -13.19
CA MET A 333 7.92 -7.69 -12.25
C MET A 333 6.70 -6.97 -12.82
N ARG A 334 6.90 -5.88 -13.57
CA ARG A 334 5.81 -5.19 -14.28
C ARG A 334 5.24 -6.08 -15.38
N SER A 335 6.09 -6.79 -16.14
CA SER A 335 5.62 -7.59 -17.27
C SER A 335 4.68 -8.71 -16.83
N ILE A 336 4.90 -9.30 -15.66
CA ILE A 336 4.07 -10.38 -15.08
C ILE A 336 2.96 -9.88 -14.14
N ALA A 337 2.80 -8.57 -13.99
CA ALA A 337 1.72 -7.96 -13.22
C ALA A 337 0.37 -8.06 -13.98
N PRO A 338 -0.79 -7.85 -13.31
CA PRO A 338 -2.05 -7.80 -14.03
C PRO A 338 -2.04 -6.63 -15.01
N GLY A 339 -2.47 -6.91 -16.24
CA GLY A 339 -2.54 -5.93 -17.32
C GLY A 339 -3.66 -4.91 -17.14
N TRP A 340 -3.99 -4.24 -18.24
CA TRP A 340 -5.03 -3.22 -18.32
C TRP A 340 -5.95 -3.60 -19.47
N ASP A 341 -7.27 -3.56 -19.26
CA ASP A 341 -8.20 -3.86 -20.34
C ASP A 341 -8.16 -2.73 -21.39
N PRO A 342 -7.87 -3.03 -22.68
CA PRO A 342 -7.95 -2.04 -23.76
C PRO A 342 -9.34 -1.44 -23.94
N GLY A 343 -10.39 -2.14 -23.47
CA GLY A 343 -11.76 -1.64 -23.47
C GLY A 343 -12.07 -0.64 -22.36
N TRP A 344 -11.18 -0.48 -21.37
CA TRP A 344 -11.42 0.43 -20.26
C TRP A 344 -11.34 1.90 -20.66
N ASP A 345 -12.27 2.69 -20.14
CA ASP A 345 -12.18 4.14 -20.22
C ASP A 345 -11.18 4.71 -19.19
N LEU A 346 -10.97 6.04 -19.22
CA LEU A 346 -10.05 6.70 -18.29
C LEU A 346 -10.50 6.60 -16.82
N ALA A 347 -11.80 6.51 -16.56
CA ALA A 347 -12.34 6.42 -15.22
C ALA A 347 -12.15 5.00 -14.65
N GLU A 348 -12.33 3.97 -15.48
CA GLU A 348 -12.06 2.58 -15.13
C GLU A 348 -10.57 2.34 -14.88
N ILE A 349 -9.70 2.86 -15.75
CA ILE A 349 -8.25 2.85 -15.52
C ILE A 349 -7.93 3.53 -14.19
N GLN A 350 -8.46 4.73 -13.93
CA GLN A 350 -8.21 5.44 -12.68
C GLN A 350 -8.72 4.66 -11.47
N ARG A 351 -9.89 4.03 -11.56
CA ARG A 351 -10.45 3.20 -10.48
C ARG A 351 -9.51 2.03 -10.17
N GLU A 352 -9.00 1.37 -11.20
CA GLU A 352 -8.03 0.29 -11.02
C GLU A 352 -6.68 0.78 -10.46
N GLU A 353 -6.19 1.96 -10.89
CA GLU A 353 -5.00 2.57 -10.28
C GLU A 353 -5.18 2.76 -8.77
N LEU A 354 -6.35 3.23 -8.34
CA LEU A 354 -6.64 3.50 -6.92
C LEU A 354 -6.76 2.22 -6.09
N ARG A 355 -7.38 1.14 -6.62
CA ARG A 355 -7.36 -0.17 -5.95
C ARG A 355 -5.95 -0.64 -5.71
N ARG A 356 -5.10 -0.57 -6.74
CA ARG A 356 -3.70 -1.01 -6.66
C ARG A 356 -2.87 -0.12 -5.74
N VAL A 357 -3.19 1.18 -5.61
CA VAL A 357 -2.59 2.06 -4.58
C VAL A 357 -2.92 1.57 -3.18
N CYS A 358 -4.17 1.18 -2.90
CA CYS A 358 -4.56 0.63 -1.59
C CYS A 358 -3.77 -0.66 -1.28
N TRP A 359 -3.74 -1.62 -2.21
CA TRP A 359 -2.96 -2.84 -2.05
C TRP A 359 -1.45 -2.58 -1.95
N GLY A 360 -0.91 -1.64 -2.73
CA GLY A 360 0.48 -1.21 -2.61
C GLY A 360 0.78 -0.54 -1.27
N SER A 361 -0.18 0.17 -0.68
CA SER A 361 -0.05 0.81 0.64
C SER A 361 0.00 -0.22 1.75
N LEU A 362 -0.81 -1.29 1.66
CA LEU A 362 -0.72 -2.44 2.56
C LEU A 362 0.71 -3.01 2.59
N VAL A 363 1.32 -3.19 1.41
CA VAL A 363 2.71 -3.69 1.29
C VAL A 363 3.72 -2.68 1.82
N LEU A 364 3.54 -1.37 1.63
CA LEU A 364 4.44 -0.37 2.23
C LEU A 364 4.41 -0.40 3.76
N LEU A 365 3.21 -0.33 4.35
CA LEU A 365 3.06 -0.32 5.81
C LEU A 365 3.60 -1.63 6.39
N ALA A 366 3.26 -2.76 5.79
CA ALA A 366 3.78 -4.06 6.12
C ALA A 366 5.32 -4.09 6.29
N ASN A 367 6.04 -3.63 5.28
CA ASN A 367 7.51 -3.60 5.31
C ASN A 367 8.04 -2.70 6.43
N TYR A 368 7.38 -1.57 6.69
CA TYR A 368 7.73 -0.71 7.82
C TYR A 368 7.53 -1.41 9.17
N PHE A 369 6.42 -2.11 9.38
CA PHE A 369 6.17 -2.85 10.64
C PHE A 369 7.14 -4.01 10.86
N ASP A 370 7.46 -4.74 9.80
CA ASP A 370 8.43 -5.84 9.86
C ASP A 370 9.83 -5.33 10.24
N LEU A 371 10.20 -4.15 9.75
CA LEU A 371 11.48 -3.51 10.05
C LEU A 371 11.49 -2.89 11.45
N GLU A 372 10.44 -2.16 11.81
CA GLU A 372 10.27 -1.43 13.06
C GLU A 372 9.45 -2.23 14.07
N MET A 373 9.87 -3.46 14.37
CA MET A 373 9.13 -4.42 15.22
C MET A 373 8.69 -3.87 16.60
N LYS A 374 9.32 -2.78 17.08
CA LYS A 374 9.02 -2.12 18.36
C LYS A 374 7.97 -1.02 18.27
N VAL A 375 7.66 -0.53 17.07
CA VAL A 375 6.75 0.60 16.88
C VAL A 375 5.32 0.10 16.95
N LYS A 376 4.56 0.67 17.88
CA LYS A 376 3.13 0.42 18.03
C LYS A 376 2.34 1.61 17.49
N PHE A 377 1.78 1.47 16.30
CA PHE A 377 0.66 2.32 15.88
C PHE A 377 -0.38 1.50 15.12
N ALA A 378 -1.64 1.89 15.20
CA ALA A 378 -2.71 1.25 14.46
C ALA A 378 -2.99 2.05 13.18
N SER A 379 -3.10 1.35 12.05
CA SER A 379 -3.50 1.93 10.77
C SER A 379 -4.69 1.15 10.23
N PRO A 380 -5.80 1.83 9.85
CA PRO A 380 -6.92 1.20 9.14
C PRO A 380 -6.51 0.37 7.92
N ILE A 381 -5.47 0.77 7.17
CA ILE A 381 -4.98 0.01 6.00
C ILE A 381 -4.52 -1.41 6.36
N LEU A 382 -4.13 -1.68 7.61
CA LEU A 382 -3.73 -3.03 8.04
C LEU A 382 -4.89 -3.91 8.46
N SER A 383 -6.09 -3.35 8.59
CA SER A 383 -7.27 -4.06 9.11
C SER A 383 -8.10 -4.62 7.95
N PRO A 384 -8.34 -5.94 7.88
CA PRO A 384 -9.19 -6.54 6.86
C PRO A 384 -10.56 -5.91 6.72
N SER A 385 -11.19 -5.55 7.84
CA SER A 385 -12.51 -4.93 7.85
C SER A 385 -12.58 -3.55 7.19
N GLN A 386 -11.43 -3.00 6.81
CA GLN A 386 -11.35 -1.76 6.06
C GLN A 386 -11.28 -1.99 4.55
N TYR A 387 -11.34 -3.24 4.07
CA TYR A 387 -11.32 -3.59 2.66
C TYR A 387 -12.70 -4.03 2.18
N GLY A 388 -13.17 -3.33 1.16
CA GLY A 388 -14.28 -3.64 0.27
C GLY A 388 -13.91 -3.18 -1.14
N ILE A 389 -12.78 -3.68 -1.64
CA ILE A 389 -12.26 -3.42 -2.98
C ILE A 389 -11.90 -4.73 -3.66
N PHE A 390 -11.96 -4.73 -4.99
CA PHE A 390 -11.46 -5.87 -5.75
C PHE A 390 -9.96 -6.09 -5.53
N PHE A 391 -9.56 -7.36 -5.52
CA PHE A 391 -8.16 -7.76 -5.50
C PHE A 391 -7.44 -7.30 -6.78
N PRO A 392 -6.10 -7.19 -6.78
CA PRO A 392 -5.36 -6.81 -7.97
C PRO A 392 -5.68 -7.75 -9.15
N GLY A 393 -6.13 -7.17 -10.27
CA GLY A 393 -6.52 -7.94 -11.46
C GLY A 393 -7.94 -8.51 -11.46
N GLU A 394 -8.67 -8.53 -10.35
CA GLU A 394 -10.03 -9.11 -10.31
C GLU A 394 -11.01 -8.37 -11.24
N ALA A 395 -10.91 -7.03 -11.31
CA ALA A 395 -11.69 -6.24 -12.27
C ALA A 395 -11.40 -6.60 -13.73
N LEU A 396 -10.15 -6.98 -14.04
CA LEU A 396 -9.70 -7.39 -15.36
C LEU A 396 -10.20 -8.80 -15.73
N PHE A 397 -10.25 -9.72 -14.76
CA PHE A 397 -10.88 -11.03 -14.98
C PHE A 397 -12.35 -10.86 -15.35
N ARG A 398 -13.06 -9.98 -14.66
CA ARG A 398 -14.48 -9.69 -14.93
C ARG A 398 -14.72 -9.10 -16.32
N SER A 399 -13.89 -8.18 -16.77
CA SER A 399 -14.07 -7.54 -18.08
C SER A 399 -13.80 -8.47 -19.26
N ARG A 400 -13.08 -9.58 -19.05
CA ARG A 400 -12.68 -10.52 -20.10
C ARG A 400 -13.58 -11.76 -20.23
N GLY A 401 -14.54 -11.99 -19.33
CA GLY A 401 -15.45 -13.14 -19.40
C GLY A 401 -14.81 -14.48 -19.01
N GLU A 402 -15.42 -15.61 -19.39
CA GLU A 402 -15.11 -16.99 -18.94
C GLU A 402 -13.62 -17.30 -18.83
N VAL A 403 -13.09 -17.13 -17.62
CA VAL A 403 -11.72 -17.46 -17.26
C VAL A 403 -11.75 -18.72 -16.38
N ARG A 404 -10.81 -19.63 -16.63
CA ARG A 404 -10.76 -20.97 -16.02
C ARG A 404 -10.56 -20.95 -14.49
N HIS A 405 -10.00 -19.87 -13.95
CA HIS A 405 -9.78 -19.67 -12.52
C HIS A 405 -10.75 -18.61 -11.98
N ASP A 406 -11.26 -18.83 -10.77
CA ASP A 406 -11.95 -17.79 -9.98
C ASP A 406 -11.01 -16.57 -9.87
N ALA A 407 -11.53 -15.38 -10.13
CA ALA A 407 -10.76 -14.13 -10.10
C ALA A 407 -10.06 -13.92 -8.74
N LYS A 408 -10.70 -14.38 -7.65
CA LYS A 408 -10.18 -14.32 -6.27
C LYS A 408 -9.09 -15.36 -5.96
N GLU A 409 -8.91 -16.33 -6.87
CA GLU A 409 -7.88 -17.36 -6.85
C GLU A 409 -6.80 -17.08 -7.91
N SER A 410 -6.82 -15.92 -8.57
CA SER A 410 -5.72 -15.47 -9.43
C SER A 410 -4.43 -15.30 -8.62
N ILE A 411 -3.27 -15.46 -9.27
CA ILE A 411 -1.97 -15.37 -8.59
C ILE A 411 -1.78 -14.04 -7.83
N TRP A 412 -2.32 -12.95 -8.37
CA TRP A 412 -2.24 -11.61 -7.75
C TRP A 412 -3.23 -11.44 -6.60
N ALA A 413 -4.43 -12.02 -6.69
CA ALA A 413 -5.38 -12.04 -5.59
C ALA A 413 -4.87 -12.89 -4.41
N LEU A 414 -4.24 -14.04 -4.70
CA LEU A 414 -3.62 -14.88 -3.67
C LEU A 414 -2.50 -14.13 -2.92
N ASP A 415 -1.63 -13.42 -3.63
CA ASP A 415 -0.59 -12.59 -3.00
C ASP A 415 -1.19 -11.50 -2.12
N ALA A 416 -2.20 -10.77 -2.60
CA ALA A 416 -2.89 -9.74 -1.82
C ALA A 416 -3.60 -10.31 -0.57
N ARG A 417 -4.25 -11.48 -0.68
CA ARG A 417 -4.87 -12.20 0.44
C ARG A 417 -3.84 -12.62 1.48
N ALA A 418 -2.73 -13.22 1.05
CA ALA A 418 -1.64 -13.63 1.94
C ALA A 418 -1.08 -12.43 2.70
N GLN A 419 -0.86 -11.31 1.99
CA GLN A 419 -0.38 -10.06 2.60
C GLN A 419 -1.37 -9.54 3.66
N LEU A 420 -2.67 -9.45 3.32
CA LEU A 420 -3.68 -8.95 4.25
C LEU A 420 -3.82 -9.84 5.49
N LEU A 421 -3.85 -11.16 5.30
CA LEU A 421 -3.87 -12.14 6.39
C LEU A 421 -2.64 -12.00 7.29
N SER A 422 -1.45 -11.89 6.69
CA SER A 422 -0.19 -11.75 7.43
C SER A 422 -0.18 -10.50 8.29
N ARG A 423 -0.65 -9.36 7.76
CA ARG A 423 -0.68 -8.10 8.51
C ARG A 423 -1.70 -8.10 9.62
N ASP A 424 -2.89 -8.66 9.39
CA ASP A 424 -3.86 -8.82 10.45
C ASP A 424 -3.30 -9.71 11.58
N CYS A 425 -2.69 -10.85 11.23
CA CYS A 425 -2.04 -11.74 12.19
C CYS A 425 -0.90 -11.06 12.96
N GLN A 426 -0.06 -10.29 12.27
CA GLN A 426 1.04 -9.54 12.89
C GLN A 426 0.53 -8.50 13.89
N VAL A 427 -0.40 -7.63 13.48
CA VAL A 427 -1.01 -6.62 14.35
C VAL A 427 -1.65 -7.30 15.56
N ARG A 428 -2.43 -8.36 15.33
CA ARG A 428 -3.06 -9.15 16.38
C ARG A 428 -2.05 -9.78 17.34
N SER A 429 -0.94 -10.32 16.84
CA SER A 429 0.13 -10.87 17.68
C SER A 429 0.73 -9.83 18.65
N ILE A 430 0.77 -8.56 18.24
CA ILE A 430 1.31 -7.45 19.04
C ILE A 430 0.27 -6.91 20.03
N TYR A 431 -1.00 -6.83 19.62
CA TYR A 431 -2.04 -6.10 20.34
C TYR A 431 -3.05 -6.96 21.11
N PHE A 432 -3.24 -8.25 20.79
CA PHE A 432 -4.23 -9.09 21.51
C PHE A 432 -3.94 -9.22 23.01
N GLY A 433 -2.68 -9.11 23.44
CA GLY A 433 -2.32 -9.09 24.86
C GLY A 433 -2.80 -7.86 25.64
N SER A 434 -3.27 -6.82 24.95
CA SER A 434 -3.64 -5.52 25.55
C SER A 434 -5.15 -5.32 25.77
N ALA A 435 -6.01 -6.21 25.26
CA ALA A 435 -7.46 -6.09 25.44
C ALA A 435 -7.85 -6.47 26.89
N THR A 436 -8.25 -5.49 27.70
CA THR A 436 -8.57 -5.65 29.13
C THR A 436 -10.01 -6.10 29.40
N THR A 437 -10.84 -6.24 28.37
CA THR A 437 -12.28 -6.55 28.49
C THR A 437 -12.58 -8.02 28.21
N GLY A 438 -13.36 -8.66 29.09
CA GLY A 438 -13.82 -10.05 28.95
C GLY A 438 -13.11 -11.05 29.87
N HIS A 439 -13.74 -12.20 30.12
CA HIS A 439 -13.15 -13.24 30.96
C HIS A 439 -11.86 -13.80 30.30
N PRO A 440 -10.78 -14.11 31.04
CA PRO A 440 -9.55 -14.67 30.47
C PRO A 440 -9.77 -15.88 29.55
N ASP A 441 -10.65 -16.80 29.94
CA ASP A 441 -10.95 -18.00 29.15
C ASP A 441 -11.69 -17.71 27.84
N GLU A 442 -12.61 -16.74 27.85
CA GLU A 442 -13.31 -16.31 26.63
C GLU A 442 -12.34 -15.65 25.64
N ARG A 443 -11.44 -14.80 26.15
CA ARG A 443 -10.39 -14.17 25.33
C ARG A 443 -9.46 -15.23 24.73
N ARG A 444 -9.05 -16.22 25.52
CA ARG A 444 -8.24 -17.34 25.06
C ARG A 444 -8.97 -18.15 23.99
N SER A 445 -10.24 -18.50 24.22
CA SER A 445 -11.06 -19.24 23.25
C SER A 445 -11.21 -18.49 21.92
N ALA A 446 -11.51 -17.19 21.97
CA ALA A 446 -11.61 -16.35 20.76
C ALA A 446 -10.27 -16.24 20.01
N LYS A 447 -9.17 -16.11 20.75
CA LYS A 447 -7.81 -16.08 20.20
C LYS A 447 -7.47 -17.38 19.47
N MET A 448 -7.79 -18.53 20.08
CA MET A 448 -7.59 -19.85 19.47
C MET A 448 -8.46 -20.07 18.24
N ALA A 449 -9.75 -19.71 18.31
CA ALA A 449 -10.66 -19.82 17.17
C ALA A 449 -10.19 -18.97 15.98
N TYR A 450 -9.73 -17.74 16.24
CA TYR A 450 -9.13 -16.89 15.21
C TYR A 450 -7.86 -17.53 14.64
N ALA A 451 -6.94 -17.99 15.50
CA ALA A 451 -5.66 -18.55 15.08
C ALA A 451 -5.85 -19.81 14.21
N GLN A 452 -6.80 -20.67 14.57
CA GLN A 452 -7.14 -21.86 13.77
C GLN A 452 -7.67 -21.48 12.39
N GLN A 453 -8.63 -20.55 12.31
CA GLN A 453 -9.17 -20.10 11.02
C GLN A 453 -8.11 -19.43 10.14
N ALA A 454 -7.23 -18.62 10.75
CA ALA A 454 -6.12 -17.99 10.03
C ALA A 454 -5.12 -19.04 9.53
N TRP A 455 -4.85 -20.08 10.32
CA TRP A 455 -4.00 -21.20 9.94
C TRP A 455 -4.60 -21.98 8.77
N ASP A 456 -5.89 -22.29 8.81
CA ASP A 456 -6.62 -22.96 7.74
C ASP A 456 -6.60 -22.14 6.44
N GLU A 457 -6.76 -20.82 6.54
CA GLU A 457 -6.64 -19.91 5.39
C GLU A 457 -5.23 -19.97 4.78
N THR A 458 -4.16 -20.13 5.58
CA THR A 458 -2.81 -20.31 4.99
C THR A 458 -2.73 -21.56 4.11
N TYR A 459 -3.38 -22.66 4.51
CA TYR A 459 -3.42 -23.88 3.70
C TYR A 459 -4.31 -23.73 2.47
N ALA A 460 -5.42 -22.99 2.58
CA ALA A 460 -6.30 -22.71 1.45
C ALA A 460 -5.55 -21.93 0.36
N ILE A 461 -4.87 -20.84 0.74
CA ILE A 461 -4.06 -20.03 -0.19
C ILE A 461 -2.91 -20.86 -0.77
N GLU A 462 -2.18 -21.61 0.04
CA GLU A 462 -1.08 -22.48 -0.45
C GLU A 462 -1.58 -23.57 -1.41
N GLY A 463 -2.75 -24.16 -1.13
CA GLY A 463 -3.38 -25.15 -1.98
C GLY A 463 -3.78 -24.56 -3.33
N ALA A 464 -4.39 -23.38 -3.33
CA ALA A 464 -4.71 -22.64 -4.56
C ALA A 464 -3.45 -22.28 -5.34
N LEU A 465 -2.39 -21.81 -4.66
CA LEU A 465 -1.13 -21.44 -5.27
C LEU A 465 -0.49 -22.61 -6.05
N LYS A 466 -0.56 -23.84 -5.51
CA LYS A 466 -0.06 -25.05 -6.17
C LYS A 466 -0.76 -25.41 -7.48
N THR A 467 -1.95 -24.84 -7.75
CA THR A 467 -2.66 -25.05 -9.02
C THR A 467 -2.16 -24.15 -10.14
N HIS A 468 -1.33 -23.14 -9.82
CA HIS A 468 -0.80 -22.19 -10.80
C HIS A 468 0.48 -22.68 -11.45
N SER A 469 0.51 -22.57 -12.78
CA SER A 469 1.69 -22.85 -13.62
C SER A 469 2.10 -21.66 -14.51
N CYS A 470 1.57 -20.47 -14.21
CA CYS A 470 1.85 -19.24 -14.95
C CYS A 470 3.27 -18.70 -14.71
N VAL A 471 3.73 -17.83 -15.61
CA VAL A 471 5.03 -17.15 -15.48
C VAL A 471 5.13 -16.30 -14.19
N ALA A 472 3.99 -15.79 -13.73
CA ALA A 472 3.91 -14.98 -12.52
C ALA A 472 4.19 -15.79 -11.23
N THR A 473 4.07 -17.12 -11.25
CA THR A 473 4.32 -18.00 -10.10
C THR A 473 5.74 -17.84 -9.55
N MET A 474 6.74 -17.61 -10.41
CA MET A 474 8.13 -17.46 -9.95
C MET A 474 8.35 -16.26 -9.03
N ALA A 475 7.55 -15.20 -9.17
CA ALA A 475 7.73 -13.99 -8.38
C ALA A 475 6.60 -13.79 -7.35
N PHE A 476 5.35 -13.67 -7.81
CA PHE A 476 4.20 -13.50 -6.93
C PHE A 476 3.93 -14.78 -6.12
N GLY A 477 4.16 -15.96 -6.69
CA GLY A 477 4.02 -17.21 -5.94
C GLY A 477 5.10 -17.36 -4.86
N TYR A 478 6.35 -16.99 -5.16
CA TYR A 478 7.41 -16.96 -4.16
C TYR A 478 7.11 -15.95 -3.03
N GLN A 479 6.70 -14.73 -3.38
CA GLN A 479 6.33 -13.68 -2.43
C GLN A 479 5.16 -14.11 -1.53
N CYS A 480 4.12 -14.68 -2.14
CA CYS A 480 2.97 -15.22 -1.43
C CYS A 480 3.39 -16.32 -0.45
N GLN A 481 4.17 -17.31 -0.90
CA GLN A 481 4.68 -18.39 -0.04
C GLN A 481 5.51 -17.85 1.14
N ALA A 482 6.46 -16.95 0.88
CA ALA A 482 7.26 -16.33 1.93
C ALA A 482 6.40 -15.58 2.96
N THR A 483 5.33 -14.94 2.49
CA THR A 483 4.36 -14.22 3.34
C THR A 483 3.54 -15.19 4.18
N LEU A 484 3.07 -16.32 3.62
CA LEU A 484 2.36 -17.37 4.36
C LEU A 484 3.23 -18.00 5.44
N ASP A 485 4.50 -18.26 5.14
CA ASP A 485 5.44 -18.81 6.13
C ASP A 485 5.71 -17.81 7.26
N MET A 486 5.82 -16.51 6.95
CA MET A 486 5.87 -15.45 7.96
C MET A 486 4.58 -15.38 8.80
N THR A 487 3.41 -15.52 8.19
CA THR A 487 2.12 -15.57 8.89
C THR A 487 2.10 -16.68 9.93
N ARG A 488 2.56 -17.88 9.57
CA ARG A 488 2.64 -19.03 10.50
C ARG A 488 3.53 -18.72 11.70
N LEU A 489 4.64 -18.01 11.51
CA LEU A 489 5.48 -17.54 12.63
C LEU A 489 4.71 -16.58 13.55
N TYR A 490 3.94 -15.62 13.00
CA TYR A 490 3.11 -14.72 13.82
C TYR A 490 2.04 -15.47 14.62
N LEU A 491 1.41 -16.46 14.01
CA LEU A 491 0.42 -17.33 14.67
C LEU A 491 1.04 -18.10 15.85
N LEU A 492 2.23 -18.67 15.64
CA LEU A 492 2.96 -19.42 16.68
C LEU A 492 3.46 -18.53 17.83
N ASP A 493 4.01 -17.36 17.52
CA ASP A 493 4.71 -16.52 18.49
C ASP A 493 3.76 -15.65 19.33
N GLY A 494 2.64 -15.16 18.77
CA GLY A 494 1.77 -14.22 19.48
C GLY A 494 0.31 -14.65 19.67
N LEU A 495 -0.16 -15.65 18.93
CA LEU A 495 -1.56 -16.10 19.01
C LEU A 495 -1.80 -17.40 19.82
N ASP A 496 -0.80 -17.84 20.58
CA ASP A 496 -0.92 -18.94 21.58
C ASP A 496 -1.54 -20.24 21.04
N LEU A 497 -1.26 -20.60 19.78
CA LEU A 497 -1.25 -22.02 19.38
C LEU A 497 -0.21 -22.85 20.19
N GLN A 498 0.41 -22.24 21.19
CA GLN A 498 1.43 -22.82 22.03
C GLN A 498 0.95 -24.00 22.88
N ASP A 499 -0.32 -24.03 23.28
CA ASP A 499 -0.83 -25.09 24.15
C ASP A 499 -1.36 -26.31 23.38
N ASP A 500 -1.75 -26.16 22.10
CA ASP A 500 -2.28 -27.26 21.28
C ASP A 500 -1.22 -27.93 20.39
N MET A 501 -0.22 -27.17 19.92
CA MET A 501 0.89 -27.71 19.12
C MET A 501 2.05 -28.15 20.01
N ASN A 502 2.57 -29.36 19.80
CA ASN A 502 3.73 -29.82 20.56
C ASN A 502 5.01 -29.05 20.13
N THR A 503 6.02 -29.02 21.00
CA THR A 503 7.29 -28.31 20.75
C THR A 503 7.98 -28.74 19.45
N ILE A 504 7.80 -30.01 19.03
CA ILE A 504 8.40 -30.57 17.82
C ILE A 504 7.79 -29.93 16.56
N GLU A 505 6.47 -29.76 16.52
CA GLU A 505 5.79 -29.18 15.36
C GLU A 505 6.10 -27.69 15.20
N LYS A 506 6.15 -26.94 16.31
CA LYS A 506 6.59 -25.52 16.28
C LYS A 506 8.00 -25.39 15.70
N ARG A 507 8.89 -26.29 16.13
CA ARG A 507 10.26 -26.34 15.63
C ARG A 507 10.27 -26.63 14.13
N LYS A 508 9.49 -27.60 13.64
CA LYS A 508 9.38 -27.92 12.21
C LYS A 508 8.93 -26.71 11.36
N VAL A 509 7.96 -25.93 11.84
CA VAL A 509 7.49 -24.73 11.12
C VAL A 509 8.61 -23.69 11.04
N ARG A 510 9.30 -23.43 12.16
CA ARG A 510 10.42 -22.48 12.22
C ARG A 510 11.60 -22.93 11.34
N GLU A 511 11.95 -24.22 11.38
CA GLU A 511 12.99 -24.80 10.52
C GLU A 511 12.60 -24.76 9.05
N GLY A 512 11.33 -25.00 8.71
CA GLY A 512 10.82 -24.89 7.33
C GLY A 512 11.01 -23.48 6.77
N TRP A 513 10.62 -22.44 7.51
CA TRP A 513 10.87 -21.05 7.11
C TRP A 513 12.36 -20.76 6.88
N LEU A 514 13.22 -21.21 7.80
CA LEU A 514 14.67 -21.05 7.69
C LEU A 514 15.25 -21.77 6.46
N GLN A 515 14.74 -22.96 6.12
CA GLN A 515 15.16 -23.71 4.93
C GLN A 515 14.79 -22.95 3.65
N VAL A 516 13.57 -22.39 3.57
CA VAL A 516 13.14 -21.58 2.42
C VAL A 516 14.02 -20.34 2.26
N MET A 517 14.29 -19.61 3.35
CA MET A 517 15.16 -18.43 3.29
C MET A 517 16.60 -18.79 2.91
N SER A 518 17.14 -19.87 3.47
CA SER A 518 18.49 -20.34 3.14
C SER A 518 18.62 -20.78 1.68
N ALA A 519 17.61 -21.46 1.14
CA ALA A 519 17.58 -21.84 -0.27
C ALA A 519 17.48 -20.62 -1.19
N GLY A 520 16.67 -19.62 -0.82
CA GLY A 520 16.49 -18.38 -1.58
C GLY A 520 17.69 -17.43 -1.55
N ALA A 521 18.55 -17.50 -0.52
CA ALA A 521 19.64 -16.54 -0.31
C ALA A 521 20.54 -16.34 -1.53
N SER A 522 20.89 -17.42 -2.25
CA SER A 522 21.79 -17.34 -3.41
C SER A 522 21.13 -16.68 -4.61
N LEU A 523 19.84 -16.94 -4.84
CA LEU A 523 19.06 -16.31 -5.90
C LEU A 523 18.90 -14.81 -5.63
N ILE A 524 18.64 -14.45 -4.38
CA ILE A 524 18.47 -13.05 -3.96
C ILE A 524 19.78 -12.29 -4.10
N GLU A 525 20.89 -12.91 -3.68
CA GLU A 525 22.23 -12.36 -3.90
C GLU A 525 22.44 -12.14 -5.41
N GLU A 526 22.20 -13.15 -6.26
CA GLU A 526 22.34 -12.98 -7.70
C GLU A 526 21.50 -11.81 -8.27
N VAL A 527 20.24 -11.70 -7.87
CA VAL A 527 19.33 -10.66 -8.36
C VAL A 527 19.70 -9.27 -7.85
N LEU A 528 20.07 -9.12 -6.58
CA LEU A 528 20.27 -7.81 -5.93
C LEU A 528 21.73 -7.34 -5.93
N VAL A 529 22.67 -8.28 -5.94
CA VAL A 529 24.11 -8.06 -5.76
C VAL A 529 24.85 -8.21 -7.09
N ASN A 530 24.54 -9.23 -7.91
CA ASN A 530 25.29 -9.45 -9.17
C ASN A 530 24.82 -8.59 -10.35
N ASP A 531 23.62 -8.01 -10.31
CA ASP A 531 23.15 -7.06 -11.33
C ASP A 531 24.06 -5.82 -11.44
N SER A 532 24.61 -5.37 -10.31
CA SER A 532 25.58 -4.26 -10.26
C SER A 532 27.01 -4.64 -10.66
N ASN A 533 27.29 -5.93 -10.90
CA ASN A 533 28.57 -6.39 -11.45
C ASN A 533 28.56 -6.43 -13.00
N SER A 534 27.46 -6.09 -13.67
CA SER A 534 27.44 -5.86 -15.13
C SER A 534 27.92 -4.42 -15.44
N TRP A 535 29.22 -4.20 -15.21
CA TRP A 535 29.89 -2.90 -15.27
C TRP A 535 29.80 -2.26 -16.67
N ALA A 536 28.80 -1.41 -16.87
CA ALA A 536 28.83 -0.33 -17.85
C ALA A 536 28.76 1.00 -17.06
N PRO A 537 29.78 1.89 -17.15
CA PRO A 537 29.83 3.14 -16.40
C PRO A 537 28.62 4.06 -16.64
N ASP A 538 27.88 3.83 -17.73
CA ASP A 538 26.75 4.68 -18.14
C ASP A 538 25.37 4.15 -17.68
N ARG A 539 25.29 3.07 -16.88
CA ARG A 539 23.99 2.41 -16.56
C ARG A 539 23.76 2.18 -15.06
N PRO A 540 22.72 2.79 -14.45
CA PRO A 540 22.37 2.58 -13.03
C PRO A 540 22.12 1.10 -12.70
N PRO A 541 22.22 0.68 -11.41
CA PRO A 541 21.86 -0.68 -11.00
C PRO A 541 20.40 -0.90 -11.37
N ARG A 542 20.13 -1.86 -12.25
CA ARG A 542 18.79 -2.04 -12.81
C ARG A 542 17.87 -2.67 -11.78
N ARG A 543 18.41 -3.58 -10.96
CA ARG A 543 17.70 -4.40 -9.98
C ARG A 543 17.94 -3.99 -8.53
N SER A 544 19.02 -3.30 -8.16
CA SER A 544 19.15 -2.78 -6.79
C SER A 544 18.33 -1.50 -6.62
N LYS A 545 17.66 -1.34 -5.46
CA LYS A 545 16.83 -0.17 -5.15
C LYS A 545 17.02 0.28 -3.69
N PRO A 546 16.83 1.58 -3.39
CA PRO A 546 17.11 2.12 -2.06
C PRO A 546 16.16 1.63 -0.96
N HIS A 547 15.00 1.04 -1.29
CA HIS A 547 14.09 0.39 -0.32
C HIS A 547 14.37 -1.10 -0.11
N TYR A 548 15.17 -1.75 -0.97
CA TYR A 548 15.39 -3.20 -0.90
C TYR A 548 16.21 -3.66 0.29
N PHE A 549 16.86 -2.76 1.03
CA PHE A 549 17.54 -3.13 2.27
C PHE A 549 16.57 -3.68 3.34
N ILE A 550 15.29 -3.29 3.29
CA ILE A 550 14.29 -3.62 4.31
C ILE A 550 14.14 -5.13 4.44
N TRP A 551 13.87 -5.81 3.32
CA TRP A 551 13.51 -7.22 3.35
C TRP A 551 14.64 -8.15 3.83
N PRO A 552 15.90 -8.05 3.34
CA PRO A 552 17.03 -8.77 3.91
C PRO A 552 17.25 -8.45 5.40
N SER A 553 17.04 -7.19 5.82
CA SER A 553 17.18 -6.79 7.23
C SER A 553 16.14 -7.47 8.12
N VAL A 554 14.90 -7.60 7.63
CA VAL A 554 13.81 -8.33 8.32
C VAL A 554 14.17 -9.81 8.48
N ILE A 555 14.71 -10.44 7.44
CA ILE A 555 15.13 -11.84 7.49
C ILE A 555 16.23 -12.04 8.53
N VAL A 556 17.28 -11.21 8.52
CA VAL A 556 18.37 -11.28 9.51
C VAL A 556 17.80 -11.10 10.93
N ASN A 557 16.98 -10.07 11.16
CA ASN A 557 16.37 -9.83 12.47
C ASN A 557 15.52 -11.02 12.95
N ARG A 558 14.69 -11.58 12.07
CA ARG A 558 13.82 -12.72 12.39
C ARG A 558 14.64 -13.97 12.70
N ALA A 559 15.68 -14.25 11.91
CA ALA A 559 16.56 -15.38 12.14
C ALA A 559 17.31 -15.24 13.48
N LEU A 560 17.83 -14.06 13.80
CA LEU A 560 18.45 -13.79 15.10
C LEU A 560 17.46 -13.92 16.27
N LEU A 561 16.21 -13.50 16.10
CA LEU A 561 15.17 -13.69 17.11
C LEU A 561 14.91 -15.17 17.38
N LEU A 562 14.77 -15.99 16.32
CA LEU A 562 14.59 -17.44 16.46
C LEU A 562 15.79 -18.11 17.14
N TYR A 563 17.02 -17.71 16.78
CA TYR A 563 18.23 -18.22 17.43
C TYR A 563 18.30 -17.84 18.91
N THR A 564 17.90 -16.62 19.26
CA THR A 564 17.86 -16.15 20.65
C THR A 564 16.84 -16.93 21.48
N GLN A 565 15.71 -17.32 20.88
CA GLN A 565 14.69 -18.14 21.52
C GLN A 565 15.09 -19.61 21.67
N ASP A 566 15.81 -20.18 20.69
CA ASP A 566 16.33 -21.55 20.72
C ASP A 566 17.74 -21.61 20.10
N PRO A 567 18.81 -21.53 20.92
CA PRO A 567 20.19 -21.56 20.43
C PRO A 567 20.60 -22.88 19.76
N SER A 568 19.80 -23.95 19.88
CA SER A 568 20.06 -25.19 19.14
C SER A 568 19.68 -25.10 17.65
N MET A 569 18.94 -24.06 17.25
CA MET A 569 18.58 -23.79 15.85
C MET A 569 19.73 -23.11 15.10
N THR A 570 20.86 -23.80 14.93
CA THR A 570 22.07 -23.25 14.27
C THR A 570 21.82 -22.76 12.83
N LEU A 571 20.82 -23.34 12.14
CA LEU A 571 20.38 -22.86 10.82
C LEU A 571 19.92 -21.38 10.85
N ALA A 572 19.41 -20.89 11.97
CA ALA A 572 19.00 -19.49 12.12
C ALA A 572 20.21 -18.54 12.09
N ALA A 573 21.29 -18.89 12.80
CA ALA A 573 22.53 -18.13 12.73
C ALA A 573 23.13 -18.18 11.30
N GLU A 574 23.04 -19.32 10.62
CA GLU A 574 23.49 -19.48 9.23
C GLU A 574 22.68 -18.62 8.24
N VAL A 575 21.36 -18.56 8.37
CA VAL A 575 20.51 -17.67 7.55
C VAL A 575 20.90 -16.21 7.76
N ALA A 576 21.04 -15.77 9.02
CA ALA A 576 21.49 -14.41 9.33
C ALA A 576 22.85 -14.10 8.68
N ARG A 577 23.80 -15.04 8.77
CA ARG A 577 25.13 -14.94 8.16
C ARG A 577 25.09 -14.78 6.64
N ARG A 578 24.19 -15.50 5.95
CA ARG A 578 24.07 -15.47 4.47
C ARG A 578 23.42 -14.18 3.95
N PHE A 579 22.47 -13.61 4.69
CA PHE A 579 21.79 -12.37 4.28
C PHE A 579 22.53 -11.09 4.67
N LEU A 580 23.38 -11.13 5.70
CA LEU A 580 24.10 -9.94 6.16
C LEU A 580 24.93 -9.23 5.06
N PRO A 581 25.67 -9.92 4.17
CA PRO A 581 26.39 -9.27 3.07
C PRO A 581 25.48 -8.49 2.11
N ILE A 582 24.25 -8.96 1.90
CA ILE A 582 23.25 -8.29 1.07
C ILE A 582 22.82 -6.98 1.73
N VAL A 583 22.55 -7.02 3.05
CA VAL A 583 22.23 -5.83 3.86
C VAL A 583 23.36 -4.81 3.78
N ASP A 584 24.60 -5.21 4.05
CA ASP A 584 25.76 -4.31 4.01
C ASP A 584 25.96 -3.68 2.62
N ARG A 585 25.79 -4.45 1.54
CA ARG A 585 25.95 -3.92 0.17
C ARG A 585 24.89 -2.86 -0.14
N LEU A 586 23.63 -3.13 0.19
CA LEU A 586 22.53 -2.18 -0.07
C LEU A 586 22.69 -0.91 0.76
N ALA A 587 23.09 -1.02 2.02
CA ALA A 587 23.36 0.12 2.89
C ALA A 587 24.55 0.97 2.40
N ASN A 588 25.58 0.34 1.82
CA ASN A 588 26.70 1.07 1.24
C ASN A 588 26.33 1.75 -0.09
N LEU A 589 25.42 1.17 -0.88
CA LEU A 589 25.00 1.76 -2.17
C LEU A 589 24.25 3.08 -1.96
N TRP A 590 23.44 3.19 -0.91
CA TRP A 590 22.74 4.42 -0.53
C TRP A 590 22.98 4.74 0.95
N PRO A 591 24.09 5.42 1.28
CA PRO A 591 24.46 5.64 2.67
C PRO A 591 23.47 6.55 3.39
N ASN A 592 23.07 6.11 4.59
CA ASN A 592 22.26 6.85 5.56
C ASN A 592 22.75 6.53 6.99
N GLU A 593 22.81 7.54 7.86
CA GLU A 593 23.37 7.39 9.21
C GLU A 593 22.59 6.39 10.08
N GLU A 594 21.25 6.49 10.13
CA GLU A 594 20.40 5.60 10.92
C GLU A 594 20.49 4.14 10.44
N GLN A 595 20.53 3.93 9.12
CA GLN A 595 20.72 2.62 8.50
C GLN A 595 22.11 2.05 8.80
N VAL A 596 23.17 2.87 8.81
CA VAL A 596 24.52 2.42 9.17
C VAL A 596 24.56 1.92 10.62
N VAL A 597 23.93 2.64 11.55
CA VAL A 597 23.82 2.20 12.95
C VAL A 597 23.10 0.85 13.04
N ARG A 598 21.97 0.72 12.34
CA ARG A 598 21.19 -0.53 12.29
C ARG A 598 21.96 -1.70 11.69
N CYS A 599 22.67 -1.49 10.59
CA CYS A 599 23.48 -2.52 9.95
C CYS A 599 24.63 -2.97 10.86
N ASN A 600 25.23 -2.04 11.61
CA ASN A 600 26.27 -2.38 12.59
C ASN A 600 25.72 -3.22 13.75
N ASP A 601 24.53 -2.91 14.27
CA ASP A 601 23.84 -3.73 15.28
C ASP A 601 23.57 -5.15 14.77
N LEU A 602 22.97 -5.26 13.57
CA LEU A 602 22.69 -6.55 12.93
C LEU A 602 23.95 -7.38 12.75
N ARG A 603 25.04 -6.74 12.30
CA ARG A 603 26.32 -7.39 12.11
C ARG A 603 26.90 -7.89 13.43
N HIS A 604 26.89 -7.06 14.48
CA HIS A 604 27.38 -7.45 15.80
C HIS A 604 26.64 -8.69 16.32
N ARG A 605 25.30 -8.64 16.34
CA ARG A 605 24.44 -9.74 16.81
C ARG A 605 24.62 -11.01 15.98
N THR A 606 24.83 -10.86 14.66
CA THR A 606 25.09 -12.00 13.77
C THR A 606 26.45 -12.64 14.03
N VAL A 607 27.50 -11.83 14.27
CA VAL A 607 28.83 -12.35 14.65
C VAL A 607 28.73 -13.12 15.97
N GLU A 608 28.07 -12.57 16.99
CA GLU A 608 27.87 -13.24 18.29
C GLU A 608 27.12 -14.57 18.15
N ALA A 609 26.03 -14.58 17.36
CA ALA A 609 25.28 -15.79 17.08
C ALA A 609 26.12 -16.84 16.33
N CYS A 610 26.94 -16.42 15.35
CA CYS A 610 27.82 -17.32 14.61
C CYS A 610 28.88 -17.96 15.52
N VAL A 611 29.54 -17.14 16.35
CA VAL A 611 30.54 -17.61 17.32
C VAL A 611 29.92 -18.59 18.31
N SER A 612 28.75 -18.26 18.86
CA SER A 612 28.05 -19.11 19.83
C SER A 612 27.57 -20.43 19.21
N ALA A 613 27.18 -20.41 17.93
CA ALA A 613 26.77 -21.61 17.19
C ALA A 613 27.95 -22.45 16.66
N GLY A 614 29.20 -21.98 16.79
CA GLY A 614 30.38 -22.65 16.24
C GLY A 614 30.42 -22.66 14.70
N ILE A 615 29.76 -21.70 14.04
CA ILE A 615 29.79 -21.56 12.58
C ILE A 615 30.73 -20.42 12.16
N LEU A 616 31.09 -20.39 10.88
CA LEU A 616 31.96 -19.36 10.33
C LEU A 616 31.38 -17.96 10.59
N SER A 617 32.24 -16.99 10.92
CA SER A 617 31.81 -15.61 11.01
C SER A 617 31.37 -15.07 9.63
N PRO A 618 30.46 -14.07 9.59
CA PRO A 618 30.15 -13.37 8.35
C PRO A 618 31.41 -12.79 7.70
N PRO A 619 31.46 -12.70 6.36
CA PRO A 619 32.58 -12.07 5.69
C PRO A 619 32.74 -10.61 6.12
N ALA A 620 33.98 -10.11 6.00
CA ALA A 620 34.27 -8.70 6.18
C ALA A 620 33.40 -7.85 5.24
N LYS A 621 33.09 -6.61 5.66
CA LYS A 621 32.37 -5.67 4.80
C LYS A 621 33.15 -5.50 3.50
N SER A 622 32.50 -5.83 2.38
CA SER A 622 33.09 -5.56 1.08
C SER A 622 33.08 -4.05 0.86
N PRO A 623 34.23 -3.39 0.68
CA PRO A 623 34.25 -1.99 0.30
C PRO A 623 33.59 -1.85 -1.07
N ILE A 624 32.70 -0.88 -1.23
CA ILE A 624 32.34 -0.45 -2.58
C ILE A 624 33.60 0.20 -3.16
N LEU A 625 34.14 -0.39 -4.21
CA LEU A 625 35.21 0.23 -4.99
C LEU A 625 34.59 1.42 -5.74
N ILE A 626 34.57 2.58 -5.09
CA ILE A 626 34.25 3.85 -5.72
C ILE A 626 35.43 4.17 -6.65
N ARG A 627 35.20 4.18 -7.97
CA ARG A 627 36.20 4.58 -8.97
C ARG A 627 35.96 6.01 -9.41
#